data_AF-A0A645C1E4-F1
#
_entry.id   AF-A0A645C1E4-F1
#
_cell.length_a   1.000
_cell.length_b   1.000
_cell.length_c   1.000
_cell.angle_alpha   90.00
_cell.angle_beta   90.00
_cell.angle_gamma   90.00
#
_symmetry.space_group_name_H-M   'P 1'
#
loop_
_entity.id
_entity.type
_entity.pdbx_description
1 polymer ?
#
loop_
_entity_poly.entity_id
_entity_poly.type
_entity_poly.pdbx_seq_one_letter_code
_entity_poly.pdbx_strand_id
1 'polypeptide(L)' 'MKGDEKMEIAILIARIIILVLSGMSSLGAVEEISKANGVASATLWRNLPNRFK' A
#
# COMPACT_ATOMS: atom_id res chain seq x y z
N MET A 1 12.28 12.05 3.02
CA MET A 1 12.03 11.17 1.86
C MET A 1 12.46 11.88 0.60
N LYS A 2 13.28 11.23 -0.23
CA LYS A 2 13.63 11.74 -1.57
C LYS A 2 12.40 11.70 -2.48
N GLY A 3 12.41 12.43 -3.59
CA GLY A 3 11.28 12.47 -4.53
C GLY A 3 10.90 11.09 -5.06
N ASP A 4 11.91 10.27 -5.39
CA ASP A 4 11.72 8.92 -5.95
C ASP A 4 11.03 7.98 -4.95
N GLU A 5 11.44 8.05 -3.69
CA GLU A 5 10.86 7.26 -2.59
C GLU A 5 9.36 7.57 -2.38
N LYS A 6 8.95 8.82 -2.59
CA LYS A 6 7.52 9.20 -2.52
C LYS A 6 6.74 8.59 -3.68
N MET A 7 7.33 8.55 -4.88
CA MET A 7 6.69 7.96 -6.06
C MET A 7 6.55 6.45 -5.92
N GLU A 8 7.58 5.75 -5.42
CA GLU A 8 7.54 4.32 -5.14
C GLU A 8 6.41 3.97 -4.16
N ILE A 9 6.31 4.70 -3.05
CA ILE A 9 5.22 4.54 -2.08
C ILE A 9 3.86 4.74 -2.77
N ALA A 10 3.70 5.77 -3.59
CA ALA A 10 2.43 6.04 -4.29
C ALA A 10 2.03 4.89 -5.23
N ILE A 11 2.99 4.29 -5.95
CA ILE A 11 2.76 3.12 -6.82
C ILE A 11 2.31 1.92 -5.98
N LEU A 12 2.92 1.69 -4.81
CA LEU A 12 2.53 0.61 -3.91
C LEU A 12 1.12 0.84 -3.34
N ILE A 13 0.77 2.07 -2.96
CA ILE A 13 -0.59 2.42 -2.53
C ILE A 13 -1.61 2.16 -3.65
N ALA A 14 -1.31 2.52 -4.90
CA ALA A 14 -2.20 2.25 -6.03
C ALA A 14 -2.43 0.73 -6.22
N ARG A 15 -1.39 -0.10 -6.06
CA ARG A 15 -1.52 -1.57 -6.10
C ARG A 15 -2.41 -2.11 -4.97
N ILE A 16 -2.24 -1.61 -3.74
CA ILE A 16 -3.09 -1.98 -2.61
C ILE A 16 -4.56 -1.66 -2.92
N ILE A 17 -4.83 -0.47 -3.47
CA ILE A 17 -6.19 -0.06 -3.84
C ILE A 17 -6.80 -1.03 -4.87
N ILE A 18 -6.03 -1.46 -5.88
CA ILE A 18 -6.51 -2.42 -6.89
C ILE A 18 -6.87 -3.76 -6.24
N LEU A 19 -6.07 -4.25 -5.30
CA LEU A 19 -6.36 -5.50 -4.57
C LEU A 19 -7.63 -5.37 -3.73
N VAL A 20 -7.81 -4.25 -3.04
CA VAL A 20 -9.03 -3.96 -2.26
C VAL A 20 -10.27 -3.90 -3.16
N LEU A 21 -10.17 -3.21 -4.29
CA LEU A 21 -11.25 -3.17 -5.29
C LEU A 21 -11.56 -4.54 -5.91
N SER A 22 -10.60 -5.47 -5.86
CA SER A 22 -10.78 -6.86 -6.30
C SER A 22 -11.39 -7.76 -5.21
N GLY A 23 -11.76 -7.20 -4.05
CA GLY A 23 -12.42 -7.93 -2.95
C GLY A 23 -11.47 -8.39 -1.85
N MET A 24 -10.18 -8.08 -1.90
CA MET A 24 -9.25 -8.36 -0.80
C MET A 24 -9.48 -7.39 0.37
N SER A 25 -9.29 -7.85 1.61
CA SER A 25 -9.32 -6.93 2.76
C SER A 25 -8.15 -5.94 2.70
N SER A 26 -8.36 -4.71 3.19
CA SER A 26 -7.34 -3.67 3.23
C SER A 26 -6.08 -4.12 3.96
N LEU A 27 -6.24 -4.80 5.10
CA LEU A 27 -5.13 -5.37 5.87
C LEU A 27 -4.37 -6.43 5.08
N GLY A 28 -5.09 -7.37 4.45
CA GLY A 28 -4.47 -8.41 3.63
C GLY A 28 -3.70 -7.84 2.44
N ALA A 29 -4.27 -6.85 1.74
CA ALA A 29 -3.62 -6.17 0.63
C ALA A 29 -2.35 -5.42 1.07
N VAL A 30 -2.38 -4.77 2.23
CA VAL A 30 -1.21 -4.08 2.80
C VAL A 30 -0.11 -5.08 3.18
N GLU A 31 -0.46 -6.21 3.83
CA GLU A 31 0.49 -7.25 4.20
C GLU A 31 1.13 -7.92 2.98
N GLU A 32 0.34 -8.22 1.95
CA GLU A 32 0.81 -8.82 0.69
C GLU A 32 1.83 -7.91 0.01
N ILE A 33 1.49 -6.62 -0.16
CA ILE A 33 2.37 -5.65 -0.83
C ILE A 33 3.60 -5.33 0.02
N SER A 34 3.46 -5.24 1.35
CA SER A 34 4.55 -5.06 2.31
C SER A 34 5.59 -6.17 2.17
N LYS A 35 5.14 -7.43 2.24
CA LYS A 35 6.00 -8.62 2.15
C LYS A 35 6.68 -8.73 0.79
N ALA A 36 5.95 -8.47 -0.30
CA ALA A 36 6.47 -8.60 -1.64
C ALA A 36 7.54 -7.53 -2.00
N ASN A 37 7.51 -6.36 -1.37
CA ASN A 37 8.39 -5.23 -1.73
C ASN A 37 9.37 -4.84 -0.62
N GLY A 38 9.35 -5.52 0.54
CA GLY A 38 10.23 -5.21 1.66
C GLY A 38 9.96 -3.85 2.33
N VAL A 39 8.74 -3.32 2.21
CA VAL A 39 8.34 -2.03 2.77
C VAL A 39 7.49 -2.26 4.01
N ALA A 40 7.78 -1.57 5.12
CA ALA A 40 7.03 -1.75 6.35
C ALA A 40 5.51 -1.52 6.17
N SER A 41 4.69 -2.47 6.64
CA SER A 41 3.22 -2.40 6.55
C SER A 41 2.65 -1.12 7.15
N ALA A 42 3.21 -0.65 8.27
CA ALA A 42 2.80 0.60 8.91
C ALA A 42 2.98 1.83 8.00
N THR A 43 4.02 1.84 7.17
CA THR A 43 4.28 2.91 6.21
C THR A 43 3.20 2.91 5.12
N LEU A 44 2.86 1.75 4.60
CA LEU A 44 1.80 1.60 3.59
C LEU A 44 0.42 1.95 4.17
N TRP A 45 0.10 1.41 5.35
CA TRP A 45 -1.15 1.70 6.05
C TRP A 45 -1.36 3.20 6.30
N ARG A 46 -0.31 3.91 6.73
CA ARG A 46 -0.38 5.36 6.97
C ARG A 46 -0.66 6.16 5.70
N ASN A 47 -0.12 5.74 4.56
CA ASN A 47 -0.28 6.42 3.27
C ASN A 47 -1.51 5.96 2.47
N LEU A 48 -2.17 4.88 2.90
CA LEU A 48 -3.41 4.43 2.29
C LEU A 48 -4.54 5.46 2.54
N PRO A 49 -5.31 5.87 1.53
CA PRO A 49 -6.43 6.77 1.73
C PRO A 49 -7.49 6.15 2.65
N ASN A 50 -8.07 6.93 3.56
CA ASN A 50 -9.00 6.43 4.58
C ASN A 50 -10.22 5.66 4.01
N ARG A 51 -10.66 5.98 2.79
CA ARG A 51 -11.75 5.25 2.09
C ARG A 51 -11.42 3.79 1.76
N PHE A 52 -10.14 3.42 1.79
CA PHE A 52 -9.63 2.09 1.50
C PHE A 52 -8.97 1.44 2.73
N LYS A 53 -9.08 2.07 3.91
CA LYS A 53 -8.69 1.45 5.17
C LYS A 53 -9.88 0.64 5.67
#